data_AF-A0A9E2SF70-F1
#
_entry.id   AF-A0A9E2SF70-F1
#
_cell.length_a   1.000
_cell.length_b   1.000
_cell.length_c   1.000
_cell.angle_alpha   90.00
_cell.angle_beta   90.00
_cell.angle_gamma   90.00
#
_symmetry.space_group_name_H-M   'P 1'
#
loop_
_entity.id
_entity.type
_entity.pdbx_description
1 polymer ?
#
loop_
_entity_poly.entity_id
_entity_poly.type
_entity_poly.pdbx_seq_one_letter_code
_entity_poly.pdbx_strand_id
1 'polypeptide(L)'
;MEADNSEDLSKQQRTKSRIDYTSEITKILQGLAIVVGIAASIFEYSKWKSEQREQVQADIQRQKEQERVRVEQTAREFQKFFYQKQFDFYSEAIEATSVMATEQRNSAVFADARKKFYRLYWGRMTIVEDKNVEQKMMGIDRILRENESDNEEFSLKLKDASYNLAHAARQYIINVWVDSTDRKNYNN
;
A
#
# COMPACT_ATOMS: atom_id res chain seq x y z
N MET A 1 -34.10 -64.39 81.22
CA MET A 1 -32.87 -64.20 80.43
C MET A 1 -33.27 -63.99 78.97
N GLU A 2 -34.14 -63.00 78.71
CA GLU A 2 -34.82 -62.79 77.40
C GLU A 2 -34.92 -61.31 76.98
N ALA A 3 -34.45 -60.36 77.81
CA ALA A 3 -34.53 -58.92 77.52
C ALA A 3 -33.35 -58.39 76.68
N ASP A 4 -32.30 -59.19 76.48
CA ASP A 4 -31.05 -58.76 75.83
C ASP A 4 -31.09 -58.91 74.30
N ASN A 5 -32.01 -59.72 73.77
CA ASN A 5 -32.06 -60.05 72.34
C ASN A 5 -32.95 -59.09 71.51
N SER A 6 -33.86 -58.35 72.16
CA SER A 6 -34.74 -57.37 71.48
C SER A 6 -34.07 -56.02 71.24
N GLU A 7 -33.09 -55.64 72.08
CA GLU A 7 -32.38 -54.37 71.92
C GLU A 7 -31.39 -54.43 70.74
N ASP A 8 -30.76 -55.59 70.53
CA ASP A 8 -29.75 -55.80 69.49
C ASP A 8 -30.37 -55.85 68.08
N LEU A 9 -31.54 -56.48 67.91
CA LEU A 9 -32.28 -56.50 66.64
C LEU A 9 -32.75 -55.09 66.21
N SER A 10 -33.15 -54.24 67.16
CA SER A 10 -33.54 -52.86 66.88
C SER A 10 -32.36 -51.98 66.48
N LYS A 11 -31.18 -52.23 67.06
CA LYS A 11 -29.92 -51.56 66.69
C LYS A 11 -29.48 -52.01 65.30
N GLN A 12 -29.48 -53.31 65.00
CA GLN A 12 -29.12 -53.86 63.69
C GLN A 12 -30.03 -53.38 62.54
N GLN A 13 -31.34 -53.28 62.77
CA GLN A 13 -32.28 -52.75 61.77
C GLN A 13 -32.09 -51.24 61.54
N ARG A 14 -31.76 -50.47 62.59
CA ARG A 14 -31.43 -49.03 62.47
C ARG A 14 -30.11 -48.80 61.73
N THR A 15 -29.08 -49.64 61.94
CA THR A 15 -27.82 -49.54 61.18
C THR A 15 -28.02 -49.89 59.71
N LYS A 16 -28.77 -50.96 59.39
CA LYS A 16 -29.07 -51.33 57.99
C LYS A 16 -29.81 -50.21 57.24
N SER A 17 -30.87 -49.63 57.81
CA SER A 17 -31.61 -48.56 57.09
C SER A 17 -30.79 -47.27 56.90
N ARG A 18 -29.89 -46.94 57.84
CA ARG A 18 -28.96 -45.80 57.70
C ARG A 18 -27.92 -46.06 56.61
N ILE A 19 -27.40 -47.28 56.54
CA ILE A 19 -26.42 -47.68 55.51
C ILE A 19 -27.08 -47.64 54.11
N ASP A 20 -28.30 -48.17 53.99
CA ASP A 20 -29.03 -48.17 52.71
C ASP A 20 -29.36 -46.75 52.24
N TYR A 21 -29.84 -45.87 53.13
CA TYR A 21 -30.14 -44.46 52.80
C TYR A 21 -28.89 -43.67 52.39
N THR A 22 -27.75 -43.90 53.07
CA THR A 22 -26.48 -43.29 52.66
C THR A 22 -25.99 -43.81 51.30
N SER A 23 -26.29 -45.06 50.95
CA SER A 23 -25.90 -45.65 49.67
C SER A 23 -26.76 -45.17 48.49
N GLU A 24 -28.02 -44.80 48.73
CA GLU A 24 -28.87 -44.20 47.69
C GLU A 24 -28.52 -42.73 47.46
N ILE A 25 -28.24 -41.98 48.52
CA ILE A 25 -27.78 -40.58 48.42
C ILE A 25 -26.44 -40.50 47.66
N THR A 26 -25.49 -41.40 47.93
CA THR A 26 -24.19 -41.39 47.23
C THR A 26 -24.35 -41.67 45.74
N LYS A 27 -25.25 -42.57 45.34
CA LYS A 27 -25.55 -42.84 43.91
C LYS A 27 -26.20 -41.63 43.22
N ILE A 28 -27.13 -40.94 43.88
CA ILE A 28 -27.76 -39.72 43.35
C ILE A 28 -26.71 -38.60 43.21
N LEU A 29 -25.84 -38.43 44.20
CA LEU A 29 -24.74 -37.45 44.14
C LEU A 29 -23.74 -37.78 43.03
N GLN A 30 -23.39 -39.05 42.84
CA GLN A 30 -22.53 -39.48 41.73
C GLN A 30 -23.17 -39.22 40.37
N GLY A 31 -24.47 -39.50 40.21
CA GLY A 31 -25.22 -39.20 39.00
C GLY A 31 -25.25 -37.70 38.69
N LEU A 32 -25.50 -36.85 39.70
CA LEU A 32 -25.47 -35.39 39.56
C LEU A 32 -24.06 -34.88 39.18
N ALA A 33 -23.00 -35.42 39.78
CA ALA A 33 -21.64 -35.03 39.47
C ALA A 33 -21.27 -35.29 37.99
N ILE A 34 -21.72 -36.42 37.42
CA ILE A 34 -21.53 -36.74 36.00
C ILE A 34 -22.24 -35.71 35.12
N VAL A 35 -23.50 -35.38 35.43
CA VAL A 35 -24.29 -34.40 34.66
C VAL A 35 -23.65 -33.02 34.71
N VAL A 36 -23.19 -32.57 35.88
CA VAL A 36 -22.48 -31.30 36.04
C VAL A 36 -21.17 -31.29 35.24
N GLY A 37 -20.41 -32.38 35.25
CA GLY A 37 -19.20 -32.51 34.46
C GLY A 37 -19.45 -32.39 32.95
N ILE A 38 -20.48 -33.06 32.43
CA ILE A 38 -20.85 -32.98 31.01
C ILE A 38 -21.27 -31.56 30.63
N ALA A 39 -22.08 -30.90 31.46
CA ALA A 39 -22.52 -29.53 31.22
C ALA A 39 -21.33 -28.55 31.20
N ALA A 40 -20.38 -28.70 32.13
CA ALA A 40 -19.15 -27.90 32.16
C ALA A 40 -18.30 -28.10 30.89
N SER A 41 -18.11 -29.36 30.45
CA SER A 41 -17.35 -29.65 29.23
C SER A 41 -17.99 -29.06 27.96
N ILE A 42 -19.32 -29.08 27.84
CA ILE A 42 -20.03 -28.46 26.71
C ILE A 42 -19.85 -26.94 26.73
N PHE A 43 -19.94 -26.32 27.91
CA PHE A 43 -19.76 -24.88 28.07
C PHE A 43 -18.33 -24.45 27.71
N GLU A 44 -17.32 -25.15 28.21
CA GLU A 44 -15.92 -24.90 27.87
C GLU A 44 -15.63 -25.06 26.38
N TYR A 45 -16.16 -26.13 25.75
CA TYR A 45 -16.03 -26.35 24.32
C TYR A 45 -16.69 -25.23 23.49
N SER A 46 -17.88 -24.77 23.90
CA SER A 46 -18.56 -23.65 23.24
C SER A 46 -17.75 -22.36 23.34
N LYS A 47 -17.22 -22.06 24.53
CA LYS A 47 -16.38 -20.88 24.77
C LYS A 47 -15.09 -20.91 23.95
N TRP A 48 -14.39 -22.05 23.94
CA TRP A 48 -13.18 -22.25 23.13
C TRP A 48 -13.47 -22.06 21.63
N LYS A 49 -14.61 -22.56 21.13
CA LYS A 49 -14.99 -22.41 19.73
C LYS A 49 -15.30 -20.96 19.34
N SER A 50 -15.86 -20.14 20.24
CA SER A 50 -16.04 -18.71 19.98
C SER A 50 -14.71 -17.96 19.93
N GLU A 51 -13.80 -18.23 20.87
CA GLU A 51 -12.47 -17.60 20.92
C GLU A 51 -11.64 -17.92 19.68
N GLN A 52 -11.67 -19.18 19.21
CA GLN A 52 -11.00 -19.58 17.98
C GLN A 52 -11.53 -18.84 16.74
N ARG A 53 -12.86 -18.62 16.64
CA ARG A 53 -13.45 -17.88 15.53
C ARG A 53 -13.03 -16.42 15.55
N GLU A 54 -12.99 -15.80 16.72
CA GLU A 54 -12.54 -14.42 16.88
C GLU A 54 -11.07 -14.25 16.50
N GLN A 55 -10.20 -15.17 16.93
CA GLN A 55 -8.79 -15.17 16.53
C GLN A 55 -8.62 -15.34 15.02
N VAL A 56 -9.31 -16.31 14.41
CA VAL A 56 -9.27 -16.51 12.95
C VAL A 56 -9.75 -15.27 12.21
N GLN A 57 -10.82 -14.61 12.67
CA GLN A 57 -11.30 -13.36 12.07
C GLN A 57 -10.31 -12.21 12.25
N ALA A 58 -9.71 -12.07 13.43
CA ALA A 58 -8.69 -11.07 13.70
C ALA A 58 -7.46 -11.27 12.81
N ASP A 59 -7.03 -12.52 12.59
CA ASP A 59 -5.90 -12.83 11.72
C ASP A 59 -6.24 -12.59 10.24
N ILE A 60 -7.44 -12.94 9.78
CA ILE A 60 -7.90 -12.59 8.43
C ILE A 60 -7.92 -11.06 8.24
N GLN A 61 -8.40 -10.31 9.24
CA GLN A 61 -8.44 -8.85 9.20
C GLN A 61 -7.03 -8.25 9.16
N ARG A 62 -6.11 -8.77 9.97
CA ARG A 62 -4.70 -8.37 9.97
C ARG A 62 -4.03 -8.65 8.63
N GLN A 63 -4.27 -9.83 8.04
CA GLN A 63 -3.74 -10.18 6.72
C GLN A 63 -4.27 -9.25 5.63
N LYS A 64 -5.58 -8.97 5.63
CA LYS A 64 -6.18 -8.01 4.69
C LYS A 64 -5.58 -6.63 4.84
N GLU A 65 -5.41 -6.15 6.06
CA GLU A 65 -4.82 -4.83 6.30
C GLU A 65 -3.35 -4.79 5.87
N GLN A 66 -2.58 -5.83 6.19
CA GLN A 66 -1.18 -5.95 5.72
C GLN A 66 -1.09 -5.98 4.20
N GLU A 67 -2.00 -6.69 3.52
CA GLU A 67 -2.07 -6.72 2.07
C GLU A 67 -2.40 -5.35 1.49
N ARG A 68 -3.39 -4.64 2.08
CA ARG A 68 -3.73 -3.27 1.67
C ARG A 68 -2.55 -2.32 1.81
N VAL A 69 -1.90 -2.33 2.98
CA VAL A 69 -0.70 -1.51 3.24
C VAL A 69 0.41 -1.84 2.24
N ARG A 70 0.63 -3.13 1.93
CA ARG A 70 1.64 -3.55 0.95
C ARG A 70 1.30 -3.08 -0.46
N VAL A 71 0.06 -3.23 -0.90
CA VAL A 71 -0.39 -2.77 -2.23
C VAL A 71 -0.25 -1.25 -2.35
N GLU A 72 -0.63 -0.51 -1.31
CA GLU A 72 -0.45 0.94 -1.26
C GLU A 72 1.03 1.35 -1.31
N GLN A 73 1.91 0.64 -0.58
CA GLN A 73 3.35 0.86 -0.63
C GLN A 73 3.92 0.58 -2.02
N THR A 74 3.60 -0.56 -2.62
CA THR A 74 4.05 -0.91 -3.98
C THR A 74 3.56 0.12 -5.02
N ALA A 75 2.32 0.60 -4.89
CA ALA A 75 1.79 1.64 -5.77
C ALA A 75 2.56 2.97 -5.62
N ARG A 76 2.89 3.38 -4.38
CA ARG A 76 3.70 4.58 -4.12
C ARG A 76 5.12 4.45 -4.65
N GLU A 77 5.75 3.29 -4.50
CA GLU A 77 7.08 3.01 -5.04
C GLU A 77 7.10 3.06 -6.57
N PHE A 78 6.09 2.45 -7.21
CA PHE A 78 5.95 2.51 -8.66
C PHE A 78 5.75 3.95 -9.16
N GLN A 79 4.89 4.73 -8.50
CA GLN A 79 4.71 6.15 -8.81
C GLN A 79 6.01 6.94 -8.70
N LYS A 80 6.76 6.74 -7.60
CA LYS A 80 8.06 7.38 -7.41
C LYS A 80 9.03 7.04 -8.54
N PHE A 81 9.11 5.77 -8.93
CA PHE A 81 9.97 5.34 -10.04
C PHE A 81 9.55 5.96 -11.37
N PHE A 82 8.25 5.95 -11.67
CA PHE A 82 7.70 6.56 -12.87
C PHE A 82 8.05 8.05 -12.96
N TYR A 83 7.77 8.80 -11.89
CA TYR A 83 8.06 10.23 -11.87
C TYR A 83 9.55 10.51 -11.91
N GLN A 84 10.41 9.67 -11.32
CA GLN A 84 11.85 9.83 -11.42
C GLN A 84 12.30 9.72 -12.88
N LYS A 85 11.78 8.73 -13.62
CA LYS A 85 12.09 8.59 -15.06
C LYS A 85 11.58 9.76 -15.88
N GLN A 86 10.42 10.28 -15.54
CA GLN A 86 9.88 11.49 -16.14
C GLN A 86 10.81 12.70 -15.93
N PHE A 87 11.28 12.91 -14.68
CA PHE A 87 12.25 13.95 -14.36
C PHE A 87 13.57 13.78 -15.12
N ASP A 88 14.11 12.55 -15.19
CA ASP A 88 15.34 12.25 -15.91
C ASP A 88 15.18 12.64 -17.40
N PHE A 89 14.09 12.22 -18.05
CA PHE A 89 13.88 12.49 -19.48
C PHE A 89 13.60 13.97 -19.76
N TYR A 90 12.91 14.67 -18.88
CA TYR A 90 12.71 16.12 -18.99
C TYR A 90 14.05 16.85 -18.90
N SER A 91 14.88 16.48 -17.93
CA SER A 91 16.22 17.05 -17.76
C SER A 91 17.08 16.84 -19.01
N GLU A 92 17.06 15.63 -19.59
CA GLU A 92 17.80 15.34 -20.82
C GLU A 92 17.27 16.10 -22.05
N ALA A 93 15.95 16.33 -22.13
CA ALA A 93 15.35 17.14 -23.20
C ALA A 93 15.76 18.60 -23.08
N ILE A 94 15.71 19.16 -21.87
CA ILE A 94 16.14 20.53 -21.57
C ILE A 94 17.63 20.71 -21.87
N GLU A 95 18.47 19.75 -21.49
CA GLU A 95 19.90 19.76 -21.79
C GLU A 95 20.15 19.78 -23.31
N ALA A 96 19.46 18.92 -24.06
CA ALA A 96 19.60 18.89 -25.51
C ALA A 96 19.17 20.21 -26.16
N THR A 97 18.08 20.82 -25.68
CA THR A 97 17.57 22.07 -26.25
C THR A 97 18.36 23.29 -25.83
N SER A 98 18.91 23.29 -24.61
CA SER A 98 19.78 24.37 -24.14
C SER A 98 21.07 24.42 -24.96
N VAL A 99 21.69 23.26 -25.21
CA VAL A 99 22.86 23.15 -26.09
C VAL A 99 22.52 23.62 -27.49
N MET A 100 21.39 23.19 -28.07
CA MET A 100 20.98 23.71 -29.39
C MET A 100 20.76 25.23 -29.39
N ALA A 101 20.27 25.80 -28.29
CA ALA A 101 20.00 27.24 -28.17
C ALA A 101 21.26 28.09 -27.98
N THR A 102 22.36 27.52 -27.47
CA THR A 102 23.61 28.24 -27.19
C THR A 102 24.71 28.00 -28.22
N GLU A 103 24.69 26.87 -28.91
CA GLU A 103 25.70 26.51 -29.91
C GLU A 103 25.37 27.02 -31.32
N GLN A 104 26.41 27.18 -32.14
CA GLN A 104 26.23 27.53 -33.56
C GLN A 104 25.53 26.38 -34.30
N ARG A 105 24.56 26.67 -35.16
CA ARG A 105 23.71 25.66 -35.81
C ARG A 105 24.51 24.64 -36.63
N ASN A 106 25.58 25.10 -37.27
CA ASN A 106 26.43 24.27 -38.13
C ASN A 106 27.52 23.50 -37.36
N SER A 107 27.57 23.64 -36.03
CA SER A 107 28.53 22.91 -35.21
C SER A 107 28.16 21.43 -35.06
N ALA A 108 29.18 20.58 -34.88
CA ALA A 108 28.96 19.17 -34.54
C ALA A 108 28.18 19.01 -33.22
N VAL A 109 28.42 19.92 -32.26
CA VAL A 109 27.76 19.93 -30.95
C VAL A 109 26.24 20.14 -31.10
N PHE A 110 25.83 21.12 -31.92
CA PHE A 110 24.42 21.34 -32.25
C PHE A 110 23.80 20.13 -32.93
N ALA A 111 24.49 19.55 -33.91
CA ALA A 111 23.99 18.38 -34.65
C ALA A 111 23.76 17.17 -33.71
N ASP A 112 24.65 16.94 -32.76
CA ASP A 112 24.50 15.85 -31.80
C ASP A 112 23.43 16.14 -30.74
N ALA A 113 23.31 17.39 -30.28
CA ALA A 113 22.21 17.81 -29.42
C ALA A 113 20.85 17.63 -30.10
N ARG A 114 20.74 17.98 -31.39
CA ARG A 114 19.53 17.76 -32.20
C ARG A 114 19.18 16.28 -32.34
N LYS A 115 20.16 15.40 -32.56
CA LYS A 115 19.93 13.95 -32.56
C LYS A 115 19.42 13.46 -31.21
N LYS A 116 19.99 13.94 -30.10
CA LYS A 116 19.52 13.60 -28.74
C LYS A 116 18.07 14.05 -28.53
N PHE A 117 17.75 15.29 -28.89
CA PHE A 117 16.39 15.83 -28.84
C PHE A 117 15.42 14.95 -29.61
N TYR A 118 15.71 14.58 -30.87
CA TYR A 118 14.80 13.74 -31.64
C TYR A 118 14.68 12.31 -31.12
N ARG A 119 15.74 11.73 -30.53
CA ARG A 119 15.65 10.42 -29.88
C ARG A 119 14.74 10.44 -28.65
N LEU A 120 14.70 11.56 -27.94
CA LEU A 120 13.78 11.79 -26.83
C LEU A 120 12.36 11.98 -27.35
N TYR A 121 12.16 12.94 -28.25
CA TYR A 121 10.89 13.36 -28.81
C TYR A 121 10.11 12.21 -29.48
N TRP A 122 10.76 11.43 -30.35
CA TRP A 122 10.13 10.29 -31.01
C TRP A 122 10.19 8.99 -30.21
N GLY A 123 10.77 9.02 -29.03
CA GLY A 123 11.07 7.84 -28.23
C GLY A 123 10.50 7.94 -26.83
N ARG A 124 11.39 7.89 -25.84
CA ARG A 124 11.02 7.72 -24.43
C ARG A 124 10.19 8.86 -23.82
N MET A 125 10.19 10.06 -24.40
CA MET A 125 9.31 11.14 -23.91
C MET A 125 7.84 10.81 -24.12
N THR A 126 7.48 10.13 -25.20
CA THR A 126 6.08 9.75 -25.51
C THR A 126 5.42 8.87 -24.45
N ILE A 127 6.21 8.23 -23.59
CA ILE A 127 5.73 7.36 -22.50
C ILE A 127 5.33 8.18 -21.27
N VAL A 128 6.00 9.32 -21.04
CA VAL A 128 5.97 10.05 -19.77
C VAL A 128 5.68 11.54 -19.93
N GLU A 129 5.48 12.07 -21.13
CA GLU A 129 5.33 13.51 -21.29
C GLU A 129 3.95 14.02 -20.84
N ASP A 130 3.97 15.17 -20.16
CA ASP A 130 2.76 15.96 -19.92
C ASP A 130 2.42 16.74 -21.19
N LYS A 131 1.13 17.00 -21.40
CA LYS A 131 0.62 17.72 -22.58
C LYS A 131 1.28 19.07 -22.78
N ASN A 132 1.59 19.80 -21.71
CA ASN A 132 2.26 21.10 -21.87
C ASN A 132 3.71 20.94 -22.32
N VAL A 133 4.41 19.92 -21.80
CA VAL A 133 5.80 19.61 -22.20
C VAL A 133 5.85 19.15 -23.65
N GLU A 134 4.95 18.26 -24.04
CA GLU A 134 4.76 17.80 -25.43
C GLU A 134 4.60 19.00 -26.38
N GLN A 135 3.67 19.92 -26.06
CA GLN A 135 3.46 21.13 -26.87
C GLN A 135 4.72 21.99 -27.01
N LYS A 136 5.55 22.12 -25.96
CA LYS A 136 6.82 22.85 -26.07
C LYS A 136 7.83 22.13 -26.94
N MET A 137 7.93 20.80 -26.84
CA MET A 137 8.78 20.00 -27.72
C MET A 137 8.35 20.09 -29.19
N MET A 138 7.05 20.03 -29.47
CA MET A 138 6.51 20.25 -30.82
C MET A 138 6.87 21.64 -31.35
N GLY A 139 6.80 22.66 -30.49
CA GLY A 139 7.22 24.03 -30.82
C GLY A 139 8.69 24.11 -31.25
N ILE A 140 9.57 23.38 -30.56
CA ILE A 140 10.99 23.27 -30.92
C ILE A 140 11.17 22.55 -32.26
N ASP A 141 10.49 21.43 -32.48
CA ASP A 141 10.55 20.71 -33.78
C ASP A 141 10.14 21.64 -34.93
N ARG A 142 9.05 22.40 -34.76
CA ARG A 142 8.60 23.38 -35.74
C ARG A 142 9.67 24.43 -36.04
N ILE A 143 10.27 25.04 -35.02
CA ILE A 143 11.36 26.01 -35.19
C ILE A 143 12.55 25.40 -35.95
N LEU A 144 12.93 24.16 -35.64
CA LEU A 144 14.02 23.46 -36.31
C LEU A 144 13.75 23.16 -37.79
N ARG A 145 12.48 22.97 -38.17
CA ARG A 145 12.06 22.70 -39.56
C ARG A 145 11.87 23.96 -40.39
N GLU A 146 11.28 25.00 -39.81
CA GLU A 146 10.89 26.22 -40.53
C GLU A 146 12.05 27.19 -40.76
N ASN A 147 13.12 27.09 -39.98
CA ASN A 147 14.27 27.99 -40.09
C ASN A 147 15.44 27.21 -40.68
N GLU A 148 15.77 27.43 -41.94
CA GLU A 148 16.89 26.76 -42.63
C GLU A 148 18.23 27.48 -42.41
N SER A 149 18.21 28.80 -42.23
CA SER A 149 19.40 29.63 -42.06
C SER A 149 19.78 29.83 -40.60
N ASP A 150 21.10 29.83 -40.33
CA ASP A 150 21.66 30.18 -39.03
C ASP A 150 21.70 31.71 -38.91
N ASN A 151 20.64 32.29 -38.33
CA ASN A 151 20.51 33.72 -38.13
C ASN A 151 20.11 34.06 -36.68
N GLU A 152 20.21 35.34 -36.33
CA GLU A 152 19.90 35.81 -34.97
C GLU A 152 18.45 35.51 -34.57
N GLU A 153 17.50 35.63 -35.49
CA GLU A 153 16.09 35.32 -35.25
C GLU A 153 15.88 33.84 -34.87
N PHE A 154 16.54 32.92 -35.57
CA PHE A 154 16.53 31.50 -35.27
C PHE A 154 17.10 31.22 -33.87
N SER A 155 18.25 31.82 -33.54
CA SER A 155 18.87 31.67 -32.21
C SER A 155 17.95 32.19 -31.10
N LEU A 156 17.30 33.34 -31.30
CA LEU A 156 16.37 33.92 -30.32
C LEU A 156 15.13 33.04 -30.12
N LYS A 157 14.51 32.57 -31.22
CA LYS A 157 13.35 31.66 -31.15
C LYS A 157 13.70 30.37 -30.41
N LEU A 158 14.87 29.80 -30.66
CA LEU A 158 15.29 28.55 -30.03
C LEU A 158 15.62 28.72 -28.55
N LYS A 159 16.23 29.85 -28.16
CA LYS A 159 16.45 30.22 -26.76
C LYS A 159 15.14 30.36 -26.00
N ASP A 160 14.17 31.09 -26.56
CA ASP A 160 12.85 31.25 -25.96
C ASP A 160 12.11 29.91 -25.85
N ALA A 161 12.14 29.09 -26.90
CA ALA A 161 11.53 27.78 -26.88
C ALA A 161 12.17 26.82 -25.85
N SER A 162 13.50 26.83 -25.74
CA SER A 162 14.23 26.04 -24.73
C SER A 162 13.89 26.51 -23.31
N TYR A 163 13.82 27.82 -23.08
CA TYR A 163 13.42 28.39 -21.80
C TYR A 163 11.99 27.99 -21.42
N ASN A 164 11.06 28.09 -22.37
CA ASN A 164 9.67 27.72 -22.18
C ASN A 164 9.48 26.22 -21.93
N LEU A 165 10.29 25.35 -22.56
CA LEU A 165 10.32 23.92 -22.26
C LEU A 165 10.75 23.66 -20.82
N ALA A 166 11.85 24.29 -20.38
CA ALA A 166 12.34 24.16 -19.01
C ALA A 166 11.30 24.62 -17.97
N HIS A 167 10.58 25.71 -18.25
CA HIS A 167 9.49 26.18 -17.40
C HIS A 167 8.31 25.22 -17.37
N ALA A 168 7.88 24.68 -18.52
CA ALA A 168 6.79 23.71 -18.57
C ALA A 168 7.14 22.46 -17.75
N ALA A 169 8.36 21.93 -17.89
CA ALA A 169 8.85 20.81 -17.11
C ALA A 169 8.91 21.13 -15.61
N ARG A 170 9.46 22.30 -15.23
CA ARG A 170 9.52 22.76 -13.83
C ARG A 170 8.13 22.86 -13.21
N GLN A 171 7.18 23.48 -13.90
CA GLN A 171 5.80 23.63 -13.44
C GLN A 171 5.13 22.28 -13.24
N TYR A 172 5.30 21.36 -14.18
CA TYR A 172 4.82 20.00 -14.02
C TYR A 172 5.42 19.32 -12.78
N ILE A 173 6.74 19.39 -12.60
CA ILE A 173 7.43 18.78 -11.46
C ILE A 173 6.90 19.34 -10.15
N ILE A 174 6.73 20.67 -10.03
CA ILE A 174 6.16 21.30 -8.84
C ILE A 174 4.75 20.77 -8.57
N ASN A 175 3.92 20.67 -9.61
CA ASN A 175 2.53 20.23 -9.45
C ASN A 175 2.39 18.75 -9.05
N VAL A 176 3.36 17.91 -9.41
CA VAL A 176 3.32 16.46 -9.14
C VAL A 176 4.07 16.09 -7.86
N TRP A 177 5.23 16.69 -7.62
CA TRP A 177 6.14 16.29 -6.54
C TRP A 177 6.04 17.13 -5.28
N VAL A 178 5.62 18.39 -5.40
CA VAL A 178 5.55 19.30 -4.26
C VAL A 178 4.16 19.23 -3.64
N ASP A 179 4.12 19.09 -2.32
CA ASP A 179 2.88 19.12 -1.55
C ASP A 179 2.11 20.40 -1.86
N SER A 180 0.79 20.28 -2.02
CA SER A 180 -0.08 21.40 -2.37
C SER A 180 0.09 22.62 -1.45
N THR A 181 0.43 22.41 -0.18
CA THR A 181 0.65 23.47 0.81
C THR A 181 1.94 24.26 0.57
N ASP A 182 2.94 23.63 -0.06
CA ASP A 182 4.27 24.20 -0.32
C ASP A 182 4.40 24.80 -1.73
N ARG A 183 3.49 24.47 -2.67
CA ARG A 183 3.54 24.94 -4.08
C ARG A 183 3.62 26.46 -4.22
N LYS A 184 2.99 27.21 -3.31
CA LYS A 184 3.01 28.68 -3.30
C LYS A 184 4.42 29.29 -3.24
N ASN A 185 5.40 28.54 -2.73
CA ASN A 185 6.79 29.01 -2.62
C ASN A 185 7.57 28.87 -3.95
N TYR A 186 7.02 28.19 -4.95
CA TYR A 186 7.73 27.87 -6.19
C TYR A 186 7.13 28.54 -7.45
N ASN A 187 5.89 29.02 -7.39
CA ASN A 187 5.14 29.58 -8.53
C ASN A 187 5.31 31.10 -8.74
N ASN A 188 6.45 31.68 -8.34
CA ASN A 188 6.79 33.07 -8.65
C ASN A 188 7.42 33.20 -10.04
#